data_AF-A0A9X2JR56-F1
#
_entry.id   AF-A0A9X2JR56-F1
#
_cell.length_a   1.000
_cell.length_b   1.000
_cell.length_c   1.000
_cell.angle_alpha   90.00
_cell.angle_beta   90.00
_cell.angle_gamma   90.00
#
_symmetry.space_group_name_H-M   'P 1'
#
loop_
_entity.id
_entity.type
_entity.pdbx_description
1 polymer ?
#
loop_
_entity_poly.entity_id
_entity_poly.type
_entity_poly.pdbx_seq_one_letter_code
_entity_poly.pdbx_strand_id
1 'polypeptide(L)'
;MNNTTPRSGSSRGTAGAAGKTLEVLRAFADGQEAWGVRELAAALDLPTSSVHRSLKILQDHGLLGRDDVSGRYRLGNEWHRWSMLSRRHFRLPGLVRPVARSLAGELGAPVWLAVFDPSGPYVWAAFEESPGAGESTVQIGLEEPLTAGAAGLAVLAASPSSDRTEATDADLTMRYQAQFAQLAKHGFIAYPDDDDELSVSLAAPILNALQQPLGSLVVTLPAHQLTQTREAEAGALLSAAARRISISFATRFLIGSDAASSQPGMQTLANILRQKNDRLELTPWRSGGSDKLREINDGRAAYATAVGSVLNDVRRGVAPFPRPLERLRTVTALVPLQLHILVAADLPPMSFADLARLRVSPGERDYATAGLYLRLMAEAGLNETSFEKLGGGCFFLDYRESNRLFEQGRLDALVSLNAPPHPRYHKLARKRPFRLLALEDDLVAAIVKKGSGLARSVIAPGHYPRQTEPVQTVESPLLIVTAEDRDEDEVYDFVRAASKHAPELAAMKPAFEVRSPDAACPGCLVETHPGAARFFAEGDRRRDRS
;
A
#
# COMPACT_ATOMS: atom_id res chain seq x y z
N MET A 1 40.71 28.87 -8.52
CA MET A 1 40.97 27.86 -9.56
C MET A 1 40.47 26.53 -9.00
N ASN A 2 39.18 26.25 -9.19
CA ASN A 2 38.55 25.01 -8.75
C ASN A 2 38.78 23.96 -9.83
N ASN A 3 39.70 23.03 -9.58
CA ASN A 3 39.94 21.89 -10.43
C ASN A 3 38.98 20.76 -10.00
N THR A 4 37.71 20.88 -10.38
CA THR A 4 36.76 19.77 -10.30
C THR A 4 37.03 18.86 -11.49
N THR A 5 37.85 17.83 -11.28
CA THR A 5 37.96 16.70 -12.21
C THR A 5 36.58 16.07 -12.37
N PRO A 6 36.10 15.78 -13.60
CA PRO A 6 34.82 15.10 -13.78
C PRO A 6 34.89 13.73 -13.09
N ARG A 7 34.10 13.51 -12.03
CA ARG A 7 33.94 12.18 -11.43
C ARG A 7 33.29 11.30 -12.50
N SER A 8 33.98 10.22 -12.86
CA SER A 8 33.64 9.33 -13.97
C SER A 8 32.24 8.71 -13.79
N GLY A 9 31.22 9.32 -14.40
CA GLY A 9 29.93 8.66 -14.59
C GLY A 9 30.14 7.39 -15.40
N SER A 10 29.61 6.26 -14.93
CA SER A 10 29.69 5.01 -15.67
C SER A 10 29.11 5.23 -17.07
N SER A 11 29.94 5.04 -18.10
CA SER A 11 29.49 5.11 -19.48
C SER A 11 28.40 4.05 -19.66
N ARG A 12 27.13 4.46 -19.73
CA ARG A 12 26.03 3.56 -20.12
C ARG A 12 26.24 3.29 -21.61
N GLY A 13 27.07 2.28 -21.90
CA GLY A 13 27.54 1.95 -23.23
C GLY A 13 26.36 1.86 -24.21
N THR A 14 26.28 2.83 -25.12
CA THR A 14 25.37 2.79 -26.25
C THR A 14 26.17 3.08 -27.51
N ALA A 15 26.66 2.02 -28.15
CA ALA A 15 27.34 2.12 -29.43
C ALA A 15 26.35 2.63 -30.50
N GLY A 16 26.53 3.87 -30.98
CA GLY A 16 25.72 4.45 -32.06
C GLY A 16 25.56 5.98 -31.99
N ALA A 17 24.96 6.58 -33.03
CA ALA A 17 24.75 8.02 -33.11
C ALA A 17 23.81 8.57 -32.01
N ALA A 18 22.81 7.77 -31.60
CA ALA A 18 21.90 8.14 -30.51
C ALA A 18 22.61 8.16 -29.15
N GLY A 19 23.48 7.17 -28.89
CA GLY A 19 24.27 7.10 -27.64
C GLY A 19 25.15 8.32 -27.45
N LYS A 20 25.92 8.70 -28.48
CA LYS A 20 26.74 9.92 -28.47
C LYS A 20 25.94 11.20 -28.26
N THR A 21 24.70 11.23 -28.74
CA THR A 21 23.81 12.39 -28.52
C THR A 21 23.37 12.46 -27.05
N LEU A 22 23.06 11.33 -26.44
CA LEU A 22 22.71 11.25 -25.02
C LEU A 22 23.92 11.54 -24.11
N GLU A 23 25.12 11.12 -24.49
CA GLU A 23 26.37 11.47 -23.78
C GLU A 23 26.62 12.98 -23.80
N VAL A 24 26.50 13.61 -24.97
CA VAL A 24 26.58 15.08 -25.11
C VAL A 24 25.55 15.78 -24.23
N LEU A 25 24.33 15.24 -24.14
CA LEU A 25 23.28 15.82 -23.31
C LEU A 25 23.56 15.66 -21.81
N ARG A 26 24.06 14.49 -21.38
CA ARG A 26 24.38 14.22 -19.98
C ARG A 26 25.46 15.13 -19.42
N ALA A 27 26.40 15.59 -20.23
CA ALA A 27 27.43 16.54 -19.81
C ALA A 27 26.88 17.88 -19.28
N PHE A 28 25.63 18.23 -19.61
CA PHE A 28 24.95 19.41 -19.06
C PHE A 28 24.29 19.16 -17.69
N ALA A 29 24.23 17.91 -17.23
CA ALA A 29 23.72 17.55 -15.91
C ALA A 29 24.81 17.57 -14.81
N ASP A 30 26.09 17.50 -15.19
CA ASP A 30 27.23 17.37 -14.26
C ASP A 30 27.71 18.72 -13.67
N GLY A 31 26.79 19.67 -13.46
CA GLY A 31 27.05 20.94 -12.76
C GLY A 31 27.63 22.10 -13.59
N GLN A 32 28.13 21.85 -14.81
CA GLN A 32 28.56 22.93 -15.71
C GLN A 32 27.37 23.50 -16.52
N GLU A 33 27.02 24.76 -16.27
CA GLU A 33 25.83 25.40 -16.84
C GLU A 33 25.90 25.67 -18.36
N ALA A 34 27.11 25.81 -18.92
CA ALA A 34 27.29 26.11 -20.33
C ALA A 34 28.59 25.56 -20.94
N TRP A 35 28.50 25.05 -22.17
CA TRP A 35 29.59 24.37 -22.87
C TRP A 35 29.92 25.00 -24.22
N GLY A 36 31.21 25.17 -24.50
CA GLY A 36 31.71 25.39 -25.87
C GLY A 36 31.85 24.06 -26.64
N VAL A 37 31.71 24.07 -27.96
CA VAL A 37 31.77 22.84 -28.79
C VAL A 37 33.11 22.10 -28.66
N ARG A 38 34.24 22.84 -28.66
CA ARG A 38 35.59 22.25 -28.55
C ARG A 38 35.88 21.76 -27.13
N GLU A 39 35.40 22.50 -26.14
CA GLU A 39 35.52 22.18 -24.71
C GLU A 39 34.78 20.88 -24.40
N LEU A 40 33.54 20.76 -24.86
CA LEU A 40 32.72 19.57 -24.68
C LEU A 40 33.26 18.36 -25.44
N ALA A 41 33.77 18.57 -26.66
CA ALA A 41 34.44 17.53 -27.42
C ALA A 41 35.67 16.97 -26.70
N ALA A 42 36.48 17.84 -26.08
CA ALA A 42 37.63 17.43 -25.29
C ALA A 42 37.20 16.70 -24.00
N ALA A 43 36.17 17.19 -23.30
CA ALA A 43 35.69 16.59 -22.06
C ALA A 43 35.12 15.18 -22.26
N LEU A 44 34.48 14.92 -23.40
CA LEU A 44 33.85 13.64 -23.71
C LEU A 44 34.75 12.69 -24.54
N ASP A 45 35.95 13.12 -24.90
CA ASP A 45 36.83 12.41 -25.85
C ASP A 45 36.10 12.02 -27.16
N LEU A 46 35.34 12.98 -27.72
CA LEU A 46 34.55 12.79 -28.94
C LEU A 46 35.03 13.72 -30.07
N PRO A 47 34.94 13.30 -31.34
CA PRO A 47 35.25 14.18 -32.46
C PRO A 47 34.36 15.43 -32.45
N THR A 48 34.95 16.62 -32.64
CA THR A 48 34.23 17.91 -32.63
C THR A 48 33.05 17.93 -33.62
N SER A 49 33.18 17.25 -34.77
CA SER A 49 32.11 17.12 -35.77
C SER A 49 30.92 16.29 -35.26
N SER A 50 31.17 15.30 -34.40
CA SER A 50 30.12 14.49 -33.76
C SER A 50 29.40 15.30 -32.70
N VAL A 51 30.13 15.99 -31.82
CA VAL A 51 29.54 16.87 -30.79
C VAL A 51 28.73 17.99 -31.41
N HIS A 52 29.24 18.64 -32.45
CA HIS A 52 28.50 19.68 -33.17
C HIS A 52 27.17 19.17 -33.74
N ARG A 53 27.16 17.95 -34.31
CA ARG A 53 25.93 17.32 -34.83
C ARG A 53 24.93 17.04 -33.70
N SER A 54 25.40 16.47 -32.59
CA SER A 54 24.55 16.20 -31.42
C SER A 54 23.96 17.48 -30.83
N LEU A 55 24.79 18.52 -30.63
CA LEU A 55 24.35 19.82 -30.13
C LEU A 55 23.31 20.46 -31.04
N LYS A 56 23.49 20.38 -32.36
CA LYS A 56 22.53 20.91 -33.33
C LYS A 56 21.19 20.18 -33.27
N ILE A 57 21.20 18.85 -33.21
CA ILE A 57 19.97 18.04 -33.06
C ILE A 57 19.23 18.43 -31.76
N LEU A 58 19.94 18.47 -30.64
CA LEU A 58 19.36 18.83 -29.35
C LEU A 58 18.83 20.27 -29.33
N GLN A 59 19.51 21.20 -30.00
CA GLN A 59 19.06 22.58 -30.17
C GLN A 59 17.79 22.66 -31.02
N ASP A 60 17.74 21.95 -32.15
CA ASP A 60 16.58 21.96 -33.07
C ASP A 60 15.32 21.39 -32.42
N HIS A 61 15.48 20.52 -31.42
CA HIS A 61 14.39 19.99 -30.59
C HIS A 61 14.14 20.79 -29.30
N GLY A 62 14.81 21.93 -29.10
CA GLY A 62 14.60 22.81 -27.93
C GLY A 62 15.14 22.27 -26.60
N LEU A 63 15.89 21.16 -26.63
CA LEU A 63 16.53 20.56 -25.46
C LEU A 63 17.79 21.33 -25.06
N LEU A 64 18.43 22.02 -25.99
CA LEU A 64 19.52 22.96 -25.72
C LEU A 64 19.20 24.33 -26.33
N GLY A 65 19.68 25.39 -25.68
CA GLY A 65 19.76 26.74 -26.24
C GLY A 65 21.22 27.07 -26.57
N ARG A 66 21.44 27.90 -27.59
CA ARG A 66 22.74 28.50 -27.87
C ARG A 66 22.66 29.99 -27.56
N ASP A 67 23.63 30.48 -26.80
CA ASP A 67 23.79 31.90 -26.55
C ASP A 67 24.41 32.58 -27.77
N ASP A 68 23.74 33.57 -28.34
CA ASP A 68 24.17 34.21 -29.58
C ASP A 68 25.45 35.05 -29.42
N VAL A 69 25.76 35.48 -28.19
CA VAL A 69 26.93 36.33 -27.88
C VAL A 69 28.18 35.49 -27.61
N SER A 70 28.09 34.54 -26.68
CA SER A 70 29.21 33.68 -26.29
C SER A 70 29.37 32.44 -27.18
N GLY A 71 28.34 32.11 -27.96
CA GLY A 71 28.31 30.91 -28.80
C GLY A 71 28.21 29.59 -28.02
N ARG A 72 28.11 29.65 -26.69
CA ARG A 72 28.03 28.48 -25.79
C ARG A 72 26.61 27.91 -25.77
N TYR A 73 26.53 26.60 -25.53
CA TYR A 73 25.27 25.88 -25.38
C TYR A 73 24.89 25.79 -23.91
N ARG A 74 23.59 25.76 -23.60
CA ARG A 74 22.99 25.58 -22.27
C ARG A 74 21.72 24.72 -22.38
N LEU A 75 21.20 24.23 -21.25
CA LEU A 75 19.90 23.54 -21.24
C LEU A 75 18.78 24.46 -21.79
N GLY A 76 17.94 23.90 -22.66
CA GLY A 76 16.81 24.60 -23.28
C GLY A 76 15.52 24.50 -22.46
N ASN A 77 14.48 25.22 -22.89
CA ASN A 77 13.22 25.33 -22.14
C ASN A 77 12.34 24.07 -22.19
N GLU A 78 12.58 23.13 -23.10
CA GLU A 78 11.78 21.89 -23.16
C GLU A 78 11.88 21.06 -21.87
N TRP A 79 13.01 21.12 -21.16
CA TRP A 79 13.18 20.46 -19.85
C TRP A 79 12.20 20.97 -18.81
N HIS A 80 11.96 22.29 -18.78
CA HIS A 80 10.97 22.89 -17.89
C HIS A 80 9.55 22.40 -18.23
N ARG A 81 9.21 22.34 -19.52
CA ARG A 81 7.92 21.80 -19.98
C ARG A 81 7.75 20.33 -19.58
N TRP A 82 8.77 19.50 -19.78
CA TRP A 82 8.71 18.07 -19.43
C TRP A 82 8.64 17.87 -17.91
N SER A 83 9.36 18.67 -17.13
CA SER A 83 9.25 18.73 -15.68
C SER A 83 7.81 19.01 -15.22
N MET A 84 7.15 20.00 -15.81
CA MET A 84 5.75 20.30 -15.46
C MET A 84 4.80 19.15 -15.78
N LEU A 85 5.01 18.45 -16.90
CA LEU A 85 4.21 17.28 -17.29
C LEU A 85 4.50 16.06 -16.40
N SER A 86 5.76 15.86 -16.00
CA SER A 86 6.19 14.72 -15.18
C SER A 86 5.76 14.84 -13.72
N ARG A 87 5.55 16.07 -13.19
CA ARG A 87 4.99 16.33 -11.84
C ARG A 87 3.66 15.62 -11.55
N ARG A 88 2.92 15.19 -12.58
CA ARG A 88 1.72 14.35 -12.40
C ARG A 88 2.06 12.97 -11.82
N HIS A 89 3.24 12.45 -12.13
CA HIS A 89 3.73 11.13 -11.74
C HIS A 89 4.84 11.21 -10.69
N PHE A 90 5.67 12.27 -10.73
CA PHE A 90 6.75 12.51 -9.76
C PHE A 90 6.30 13.46 -8.65
N ARG A 91 5.55 12.91 -7.68
CA ARG A 91 4.90 13.66 -6.59
C ARG A 91 5.73 13.78 -5.32
N LEU A 92 6.79 12.98 -5.18
CA LEU A 92 7.56 12.86 -3.94
C LEU A 92 8.09 14.22 -3.45
N PRO A 93 8.73 15.09 -4.27
CA PRO A 93 9.22 16.37 -3.79
C PRO A 93 8.13 17.27 -3.19
N GLY A 94 6.94 17.32 -3.82
CA GLY A 94 5.83 18.15 -3.35
C GLY A 94 5.25 17.69 -2.02
N LEU A 95 5.31 16.39 -1.72
CA LEU A 95 4.86 15.82 -0.46
C LEU A 95 5.86 16.04 0.67
N VAL A 96 7.15 15.93 0.36
CA VAL A 96 8.23 16.04 1.36
C VAL A 96 8.48 17.50 1.75
N ARG A 97 8.36 18.44 0.81
CA ARG A 97 8.76 19.84 1.03
C ARG A 97 8.13 20.52 2.26
N PRO A 98 6.82 20.38 2.56
CA PRO A 98 6.24 20.94 3.78
C PRO A 98 6.81 20.31 5.06
N VAL A 99 7.04 18.99 5.05
CA VAL A 99 7.62 18.26 6.19
C VAL A 99 9.08 18.68 6.40
N ALA A 100 9.85 18.75 5.32
CA ALA A 100 11.23 19.21 5.33
C ALA A 100 11.35 20.64 5.87
N ARG A 101 10.47 21.55 5.45
CA ARG A 101 10.45 22.92 5.99
C ARG A 101 10.16 22.98 7.48
N SER A 102 9.18 22.21 7.96
CA SER A 102 8.88 22.13 9.39
C SER A 102 10.07 21.59 10.18
N LEU A 103 10.69 20.52 9.67
CA LEU A 103 11.83 19.89 10.31
C LEU A 103 13.06 20.81 10.31
N ALA A 104 13.31 21.53 9.22
CA ALA A 104 14.39 22.51 9.12
C ALA A 104 14.23 23.63 10.15
N GLY A 105 13.01 24.12 10.35
CA GLY A 105 12.70 25.11 11.39
C GLY A 105 12.88 24.57 12.82
N GLU A 106 12.52 23.32 13.06
CA GLU A 106 12.65 22.67 14.38
C GLU A 106 14.11 22.34 14.73
N LEU A 107 14.88 21.85 13.76
CA LEU A 107 16.29 21.47 13.95
C LEU A 107 17.26 22.66 13.82
N GLY A 108 16.80 23.77 13.24
CA GLY A 108 17.66 24.91 12.91
C GLY A 108 18.76 24.56 11.92
N ALA A 109 18.51 23.58 11.03
CA ALA A 109 19.48 23.05 10.08
C ALA A 109 18.86 22.80 8.69
N PRO A 110 19.64 22.84 7.60
CA PRO A 110 19.18 22.50 6.26
C PRO A 110 18.63 21.08 6.20
N VAL A 111 17.43 20.92 5.62
CA VAL A 111 16.81 19.61 5.36
C VAL A 111 16.56 19.47 3.88
N TRP A 112 16.98 18.36 3.30
CA TRP A 112 16.88 18.11 1.87
C TRP A 112 16.38 16.70 1.57
N LEU A 113 15.85 16.54 0.35
CA LEU A 113 15.36 15.27 -0.16
C LEU A 113 16.36 14.69 -1.16
N ALA A 114 16.89 13.51 -0.85
CA ALA A 114 17.56 12.67 -1.84
C ALA A 114 16.53 11.74 -2.48
N VAL A 115 16.52 11.65 -3.81
CA VAL A 115 15.64 10.76 -4.57
C VAL A 115 16.46 9.60 -5.13
N PHE A 116 15.92 8.39 -5.02
CA PHE A 116 16.52 7.17 -5.57
C PHE A 116 15.80 6.75 -6.86
N ASP A 117 16.57 6.46 -7.91
CA ASP A 117 16.09 5.77 -9.11
C ASP A 117 16.59 4.32 -9.11
N PRO A 118 15.69 3.32 -9.05
CA PRO A 118 16.08 1.92 -9.13
C PRO A 118 16.81 1.53 -10.43
N SER A 119 16.78 2.38 -11.47
CA SER A 119 17.51 2.15 -12.72
C SER A 119 19.03 2.29 -12.60
N GLY A 120 19.54 2.78 -11.47
CA GLY A 120 20.97 2.75 -11.20
C GLY A 120 21.39 3.00 -9.74
N PRO A 121 22.68 2.88 -9.43
CA PRO A 121 23.19 2.91 -8.07
C PRO A 121 23.50 4.35 -7.62
N TYR A 122 22.53 5.26 -7.72
CA TYR A 122 22.71 6.66 -7.36
C TYR A 122 21.46 7.29 -6.74
N VAL A 123 21.69 8.35 -5.96
CA VAL A 123 20.66 9.29 -5.53
C VAL A 123 20.96 10.67 -6.11
N TRP A 124 19.96 11.56 -6.16
CA TRP A 124 20.19 12.98 -6.41
C TRP A 124 19.35 13.86 -5.50
N ALA A 125 19.87 15.03 -5.17
CA ALA A 125 19.14 16.01 -4.38
C ALA A 125 18.01 16.66 -5.21
N ALA A 126 16.77 16.55 -4.75
CA ALA A 126 15.60 17.11 -5.44
C ALA A 126 15.27 18.54 -5.00
N PHE A 127 15.49 18.86 -3.73
CA PHE A 127 15.38 20.22 -3.18
C PHE A 127 16.04 20.28 -1.80
N GLU A 128 16.29 21.50 -1.34
CA GLU A 128 16.67 21.84 0.04
C GLU A 128 15.67 22.85 0.61
N GLU A 129 15.34 22.72 1.89
CA GLU A 129 14.64 23.72 2.69
C GLU A 129 15.53 24.10 3.87
N SER A 130 15.85 25.38 3.98
CA SER A 130 16.75 25.92 5.00
C SER A 130 16.02 26.89 5.93
N PRO A 131 16.37 26.92 7.23
CA PRO A 131 15.71 27.78 8.23
C PRO A 131 16.05 29.28 8.09
N GLY A 132 17.00 29.63 7.22
CA GLY A 132 17.43 31.00 6.96
C GLY A 132 18.11 31.16 5.59
N ALA A 133 18.62 32.36 5.30
CA ALA A 133 19.26 32.72 4.02
C ALA A 133 20.74 32.31 3.94
N GLY A 134 21.11 31.16 4.51
CA GLY A 134 22.46 30.60 4.39
C GLY A 134 22.75 30.12 2.96
N GLU A 135 24.03 30.00 2.61
CA GLU A 135 24.41 29.32 1.37
C GLU A 135 23.97 27.85 1.43
N SER A 136 23.35 27.37 0.36
CA SER A 136 22.92 25.97 0.23
C SER A 136 24.14 25.06 0.25
N THR A 137 24.06 23.98 1.02
CA THR A 137 25.12 22.98 1.12
C THR A 137 24.98 21.86 0.09
N VAL A 138 23.93 21.88 -0.75
CA VAL A 138 23.55 20.78 -1.63
C VAL A 138 23.33 21.23 -3.06
N GLN A 139 23.98 20.56 -4.02
CA GLN A 139 23.79 20.84 -5.43
C GLN A 139 22.57 20.08 -5.99
N ILE A 140 21.47 20.80 -6.21
CA ILE A 140 20.22 20.19 -6.70
C ILE A 140 20.40 19.58 -8.10
N GLY A 141 20.02 18.31 -8.23
CA GLY A 141 20.05 17.56 -9.49
C GLY A 141 21.35 16.80 -9.77
N LEU A 142 22.38 16.95 -8.92
CA LEU A 142 23.62 16.19 -9.05
C LEU A 142 23.42 14.74 -8.61
N GLU A 143 23.86 13.78 -9.42
CA GLU A 143 23.86 12.35 -9.08
C GLU A 143 25.06 11.99 -8.18
N GLU A 144 24.79 11.29 -7.09
CA GLU A 144 25.79 10.79 -6.15
C GLU A 144 25.68 9.26 -6.01
N PRO A 145 26.81 8.52 -5.99
CA PRO A 145 26.80 7.09 -5.72
C PRO A 145 26.14 6.77 -4.39
N LEU A 146 25.44 5.64 -4.31
CA LEU A 146 24.80 5.24 -3.04
C LEU A 146 25.78 5.08 -1.86
N THR A 147 27.08 4.90 -2.12
CA THR A 147 28.10 4.74 -1.09
C THR A 147 28.76 6.05 -0.65
N ALA A 148 28.40 7.19 -1.24
CA ALA A 148 29.10 8.45 -1.06
C ALA A 148 28.72 9.24 0.20
N GLY A 149 27.62 8.88 0.88
CA GLY A 149 27.19 9.61 2.05
C GLY A 149 25.94 9.04 2.72
N ALA A 150 25.47 9.74 3.77
CA ALA A 150 24.33 9.30 4.58
C ALA A 150 23.09 8.98 3.74
N ALA A 151 22.78 9.82 2.75
CA ALA A 151 21.61 9.70 1.89
C ALA A 151 21.56 8.36 1.14
N GLY A 152 22.64 8.06 0.41
CA GLY A 152 22.78 6.82 -0.35
C GLY A 152 22.87 5.59 0.56
N LEU A 153 23.56 5.69 1.70
CA LEU A 153 23.68 4.58 2.65
C LEU A 153 22.33 4.23 3.28
N ALA A 154 21.48 5.22 3.54
CA ALA A 154 20.13 4.99 4.06
C ALA A 154 19.26 4.23 3.05
N VAL A 155 19.39 4.58 1.76
CA VAL A 155 18.74 3.86 0.66
C VAL A 155 19.29 2.42 0.56
N LEU A 156 20.61 2.26 0.51
CA LEU A 156 21.25 0.93 0.43
C LEU A 156 20.79 0.03 1.56
N ALA A 157 20.88 0.51 2.80
CA ALA A 157 20.52 -0.25 3.99
C ALA A 157 19.05 -0.71 3.98
N ALA A 158 18.15 0.09 3.39
CA ALA A 158 16.75 -0.22 3.25
C ALA A 158 16.39 -1.07 2.01
N SER A 159 17.29 -1.18 1.02
CA SER A 159 17.06 -2.00 -0.18
C SER A 159 17.07 -3.51 0.14
N PRO A 160 16.19 -4.31 -0.49
CA PRO A 160 16.21 -5.77 -0.38
C PRO A 160 17.56 -6.37 -0.79
N SER A 161 17.96 -7.47 -0.14
CA SER A 161 19.23 -8.16 -0.41
C SER A 161 19.34 -8.70 -1.84
N SER A 162 18.23 -8.97 -2.53
CA SER A 162 18.22 -9.45 -3.93
C SER A 162 18.69 -8.42 -4.96
N ASP A 163 18.64 -7.13 -4.62
CA ASP A 163 19.03 -6.03 -5.53
C ASP A 163 20.51 -5.64 -5.34
N ARG A 164 21.20 -6.27 -4.38
CA ARG A 164 22.62 -6.09 -4.09
C ARG A 164 23.36 -7.28 -4.68
N THR A 165 24.22 -7.06 -5.66
CA THR A 165 25.00 -8.17 -6.27
C THR A 165 25.83 -8.88 -5.19
N GLU A 166 25.70 -10.20 -5.08
CA GLU A 166 26.22 -11.02 -3.95
C GLU A 166 27.72 -10.83 -3.63
N ALA A 167 28.55 -10.44 -4.61
CA ALA A 167 29.99 -10.24 -4.42
C ALA A 167 30.37 -8.87 -3.81
N THR A 168 29.51 -7.84 -3.90
CA THR A 168 29.75 -6.50 -3.34
C THR A 168 28.96 -6.25 -2.06
N ASP A 169 27.86 -6.98 -1.83
CA ASP A 169 27.01 -6.80 -0.65
C ASP A 169 27.73 -7.18 0.66
N ALA A 170 28.58 -8.21 0.65
CA ALA A 170 29.33 -8.63 1.84
C ALA A 170 30.37 -7.56 2.27
N ASP A 171 31.12 -7.01 1.32
CA ASP A 171 32.13 -5.98 1.59
C ASP A 171 31.49 -4.66 2.00
N LEU A 172 30.38 -4.27 1.38
CA LEU A 172 29.62 -3.07 1.75
C LEU A 172 28.96 -3.23 3.13
N THR A 173 28.36 -4.39 3.41
CA THR A 173 27.75 -4.69 4.70
C THR A 173 28.80 -4.69 5.81
N MET A 174 30.00 -5.21 5.54
CA MET A 174 31.11 -5.17 6.49
C MET A 174 31.62 -3.73 6.70
N ARG A 175 31.80 -2.97 5.62
CA ARG A 175 32.30 -1.59 5.65
C ARG A 175 31.35 -0.63 6.38
N TYR A 176 30.04 -0.79 6.20
CA TYR A 176 29.01 0.12 6.75
C TYR A 176 28.15 -0.55 7.84
N GLN A 177 28.67 -1.61 8.48
CA GLN A 177 27.93 -2.41 9.45
C GLN A 177 27.36 -1.55 10.59
N ALA A 178 28.14 -0.57 11.08
CA ALA A 178 27.73 0.32 12.16
C ALA A 178 26.53 1.19 11.74
N GLN A 179 26.57 1.76 10.53
CA GLN A 179 25.49 2.58 9.98
C GLN A 179 24.23 1.74 9.75
N PHE A 180 24.37 0.53 9.20
CA PHE A 180 23.22 -0.36 8.98
C PHE A 180 22.58 -0.81 10.30
N ALA A 181 23.39 -1.09 11.32
CA ALA A 181 22.90 -1.38 12.66
C ALA A 181 22.21 -0.17 13.31
N GLN A 182 22.75 1.04 13.08
CA GLN A 182 22.13 2.28 13.55
C GLN A 182 20.76 2.49 12.91
N LEU A 183 20.64 2.30 11.60
CA LEU A 183 19.36 2.38 10.90
C LEU A 183 18.36 1.37 11.45
N ALA A 184 18.77 0.11 11.61
CA ALA A 184 17.89 -0.95 12.12
C ALA A 184 17.38 -0.67 13.54
N LYS A 185 18.20 -0.02 14.38
CA LYS A 185 17.88 0.25 15.79
C LYS A 185 17.15 1.58 16.00
N HIS A 186 17.51 2.61 15.26
CA HIS A 186 17.11 4.00 15.53
C HIS A 186 16.35 4.65 14.35
N GLY A 187 16.36 4.03 13.17
CA GLY A 187 15.64 4.51 11.99
C GLY A 187 16.33 5.62 11.21
N PHE A 188 17.61 5.91 11.50
CA PHE A 188 18.45 6.83 10.72
C PHE A 188 19.91 6.36 10.69
N ILE A 189 20.69 6.92 9.78
CA ILE A 189 22.14 6.78 9.66
C ILE A 189 22.80 8.14 9.91
N ALA A 190 23.88 8.16 10.69
CA ALA A 190 24.82 9.27 10.76
C ALA A 190 26.07 8.98 9.93
N TYR A 191 26.52 9.94 9.13
CA TYR A 191 27.73 9.80 8.31
C TYR A 191 28.43 11.17 8.13
N PRO A 192 29.74 11.27 8.40
CA PRO A 192 30.52 12.48 8.09
C PRO A 192 30.53 12.79 6.60
N ASP A 193 30.39 14.05 6.19
CA ASP A 193 30.37 14.39 4.77
C ASP A 193 31.79 14.30 4.17
N ASP A 194 31.95 13.51 3.10
CA ASP A 194 33.27 13.24 2.48
C ASP A 194 33.93 14.51 1.91
N ASP A 195 33.13 15.49 1.50
CA ASP A 195 33.58 16.75 0.89
C ASP A 195 33.68 17.92 1.91
N ASP A 196 33.21 17.73 3.16
CA ASP A 196 33.31 18.70 4.26
C ASP A 196 33.46 18.03 5.63
N GLU A 197 34.71 17.93 6.12
CA GLU A 197 35.05 17.29 7.41
C GLU A 197 34.41 17.98 8.63
N LEU A 198 33.83 19.18 8.48
CA LEU A 198 33.17 19.91 9.54
C LEU A 198 31.66 19.63 9.62
N SER A 199 31.13 18.77 8.74
CA SER A 199 29.71 18.48 8.62
C SER A 199 29.41 16.99 8.78
N VAL A 200 28.27 16.69 9.40
CA VAL A 200 27.73 15.33 9.54
C VAL A 200 26.30 15.35 9.04
N SER A 201 26.01 14.44 8.11
CA SER A 201 24.67 14.24 7.59
C SER A 201 23.97 13.09 8.31
N LEU A 202 22.74 13.34 8.75
CA LEU A 202 21.82 12.30 9.22
C LEU A 202 20.80 12.02 8.11
N ALA A 203 20.57 10.74 7.80
CA ALA A 203 19.63 10.33 6.76
C ALA A 203 18.67 9.24 7.24
N ALA A 204 17.40 9.39 6.91
CA ALA A 204 16.37 8.38 7.14
C ALA A 204 15.69 8.01 5.81
N PRO A 205 15.54 6.71 5.49
CA PRO A 205 14.99 6.28 4.22
C PRO A 205 13.49 6.60 4.14
N ILE A 206 13.05 6.99 2.95
CA ILE A 206 11.63 7.12 2.62
C ILE A 206 11.24 5.89 1.82
N LEU A 207 10.28 5.13 2.32
CA LEU A 207 9.88 3.85 1.75
C LEU A 207 8.51 3.93 1.07
N ASN A 208 8.32 3.12 0.04
CA ASN A 208 7.02 2.86 -0.55
C ASN A 208 6.25 1.77 0.23
N ALA A 209 5.01 1.49 -0.18
CA ALA A 209 4.18 0.45 0.44
C ALA A 209 4.79 -0.97 0.39
N LEU A 210 5.70 -1.23 -0.54
CA LEU A 210 6.41 -2.50 -0.69
C LEU A 210 7.71 -2.56 0.13
N GLN A 211 7.95 -1.59 1.02
CA GLN A 211 9.20 -1.45 1.78
C GLN A 211 10.44 -1.24 0.91
N GLN A 212 10.27 -0.74 -0.32
CA GLN A 212 11.38 -0.37 -1.18
C GLN A 212 11.69 1.13 -1.01
N PRO A 213 12.97 1.53 -1.00
CA PRO A 213 13.33 2.92 -0.87
C PRO A 213 12.94 3.73 -2.11
N LEU A 214 12.43 4.93 -1.88
CA LEU A 214 12.18 5.98 -2.88
C LEU A 214 13.27 7.07 -2.85
N GLY A 215 14.09 7.05 -1.80
CA GLY A 215 15.04 8.09 -1.46
C GLY A 215 15.23 8.18 0.05
N SER A 216 15.76 9.30 0.52
CA SER A 216 15.96 9.58 1.93
C SER A 216 15.69 11.05 2.25
N LEU A 217 15.18 11.30 3.46
CA LEU A 217 15.18 12.63 4.06
C LEU A 217 16.52 12.84 4.77
N VAL A 218 17.16 13.97 4.56
CA VAL A 218 18.51 14.23 5.06
C VAL A 218 18.55 15.57 5.80
N VAL A 219 19.28 15.61 6.91
CA VAL A 219 19.64 16.85 7.61
C VAL A 219 21.15 16.91 7.77
N THR A 220 21.73 18.08 7.50
CA THR A 220 23.18 18.31 7.63
C THR A 220 23.45 19.21 8.83
N LEU A 221 24.31 18.76 9.74
CA LEU A 221 24.60 19.41 11.02
C LEU A 221 26.11 19.64 11.17
N PRO A 222 26.55 20.77 11.78
CA PRO A 222 27.97 20.97 12.05
C PRO A 222 28.51 19.95 13.06
N ALA A 223 29.59 19.25 12.72
CA ALA A 223 30.19 18.18 13.51
C ALA A 223 30.53 18.62 14.94
N HIS A 224 31.04 19.85 15.10
CA HIS A 224 31.39 20.43 16.41
C HIS A 224 30.18 20.65 17.34
N GLN A 225 28.96 20.65 16.80
CA GLN A 225 27.73 20.81 17.56
C GLN A 225 26.99 19.49 17.81
N LEU A 226 27.45 18.38 17.23
CA LEU A 226 26.78 17.09 17.25
C LEU A 226 27.23 16.25 18.44
N THR A 227 26.67 16.53 19.62
CA THR A 227 26.80 15.64 20.77
C THR A 227 25.96 14.38 20.56
N GLN A 228 26.27 13.28 21.27
CA GLN A 228 25.50 12.03 21.18
C GLN A 228 23.99 12.23 21.47
N THR A 229 23.67 13.12 22.42
CA THR A 229 22.28 13.50 22.73
C THR A 229 21.62 14.23 21.57
N ARG A 230 22.30 15.23 20.97
CA ARG A 230 21.76 16.00 19.86
C ARG A 230 21.59 15.15 18.60
N GLU A 231 22.51 14.23 18.33
CA GLU A 231 22.38 13.26 17.24
C GLU A 231 21.14 12.38 17.42
N ALA A 232 20.93 11.84 18.63
CA ALA A 232 19.78 11.00 18.92
C ALA A 232 18.45 11.76 18.79
N GLU A 233 18.39 13.00 19.28
CA GLU A 233 17.21 13.87 19.16
C GLU A 233 16.91 14.22 17.70
N ALA A 234 17.90 14.73 16.97
CA ALA A 234 17.73 15.10 15.56
C ALA A 234 17.39 13.88 14.68
N GLY A 235 18.07 12.76 14.92
CA GLY A 235 17.82 11.50 14.21
C GLY A 235 16.44 10.92 14.50
N ALA A 236 15.93 11.04 15.73
CA ALA A 236 14.56 10.61 16.07
C ALA A 236 13.50 11.46 15.35
N LEU A 237 13.68 12.79 15.32
CA LEU A 237 12.80 13.70 14.59
C LEU A 237 12.83 13.45 13.08
N LEU A 238 14.02 13.26 12.51
CA LEU A 238 14.22 12.91 11.11
C LEU A 238 13.55 11.58 10.75
N SER A 239 13.79 10.53 11.55
CA SER A 239 13.21 9.20 11.38
C SER A 239 11.68 9.24 11.46
N ALA A 240 11.12 9.97 12.43
CA ALA A 240 9.69 10.18 12.54
C ALA A 240 9.11 10.92 11.32
N ALA A 241 9.79 11.96 10.83
CA ALA A 241 9.40 12.70 9.64
C ALA A 241 9.44 11.81 8.38
N ALA A 242 10.54 11.09 8.15
CA ALA A 242 10.69 10.15 7.04
C ALA A 242 9.65 9.03 7.11
N ARG A 243 9.33 8.53 8.32
CA ARG A 243 8.24 7.56 8.52
C ARG A 243 6.89 8.16 8.21
N ARG A 244 6.58 9.39 8.60
CA ARG A 244 5.31 10.08 8.26
C ARG A 244 5.17 10.28 6.76
N ILE A 245 6.26 10.63 6.06
CA ILE A 245 6.29 10.73 4.60
C ILE A 245 6.08 9.35 3.98
N SER A 246 6.81 8.34 4.46
CA SER A 246 6.69 6.95 3.99
C SER A 246 5.28 6.44 4.19
N ILE A 247 4.66 6.71 5.34
CA ILE A 247 3.25 6.43 5.59
C ILE A 247 2.42 7.20 4.58
N SER A 248 2.57 8.51 4.41
CA SER A 248 1.78 9.28 3.43
C SER A 248 1.92 8.80 1.98
N PHE A 249 3.07 8.23 1.62
CA PHE A 249 3.34 7.65 0.31
C PHE A 249 2.87 6.18 0.20
N ALA A 250 2.97 5.41 1.29
CA ALA A 250 2.50 4.02 1.41
C ALA A 250 0.97 3.95 1.58
N THR A 251 0.39 4.94 2.26
CA THR A 251 -1.03 5.08 2.51
C THR A 251 -1.80 5.59 1.30
N ARG A 252 -1.09 5.88 0.21
CA ARG A 252 -1.73 6.01 -1.10
C ARG A 252 -2.16 4.69 -1.70
N PHE A 253 -1.92 3.52 -1.11
CA PHE A 253 -2.22 2.27 -1.81
C PHE A 253 -2.53 1.12 -0.84
N LEU A 254 -3.14 0.04 -1.35
CA LEU A 254 -3.61 -1.19 -0.70
C LEU A 254 -5.03 -1.11 -0.12
N ILE A 255 -6.00 -1.77 -0.80
CA ILE A 255 -7.20 -2.34 -0.18
C ILE A 255 -6.97 -3.84 -0.06
N GLY A 256 -6.65 -4.33 1.13
CA GLY A 256 -6.51 -5.78 1.37
C GLY A 256 -7.87 -6.48 1.22
N SER A 257 -7.96 -7.52 0.38
CA SER A 257 -9.20 -8.27 0.15
C SER A 257 -9.02 -9.77 0.35
N ASP A 258 -9.91 -10.38 1.15
CA ASP A 258 -9.86 -11.81 1.50
C ASP A 258 -9.88 -12.74 0.27
N ALA A 259 -10.74 -12.48 -0.72
CA ALA A 259 -10.96 -13.43 -1.80
C ALA A 259 -10.58 -12.86 -3.16
N ALA A 260 -10.02 -13.69 -4.04
CA ALA A 260 -9.85 -13.35 -5.46
C ALA A 260 -11.17 -12.88 -6.12
N SER A 261 -12.32 -13.25 -5.54
CA SER A 261 -13.65 -12.83 -5.98
C SER A 261 -14.04 -11.40 -5.59
N SER A 262 -13.44 -10.78 -4.57
CA SER A 262 -13.72 -9.39 -4.18
C SER A 262 -12.76 -8.37 -4.84
N GLN A 263 -11.62 -8.83 -5.38
CA GLN A 263 -10.65 -7.96 -6.06
C GLN A 263 -11.21 -7.13 -7.22
N PRO A 264 -12.02 -7.66 -8.16
CA PRO A 264 -12.54 -6.85 -9.27
C PRO A 264 -13.40 -5.66 -8.79
N GLY A 265 -14.20 -5.89 -7.74
CA GLY A 265 -15.00 -4.84 -7.11
C GLY A 265 -14.12 -3.78 -6.43
N MET A 266 -13.08 -4.20 -5.70
CA MET A 266 -12.15 -3.29 -5.04
C MET A 266 -11.26 -2.52 -6.03
N GLN A 267 -10.88 -3.14 -7.16
CA GLN A 267 -10.19 -2.46 -8.25
C GLN A 267 -11.06 -1.38 -8.88
N THR A 268 -12.34 -1.66 -9.04
CA THR A 268 -13.26 -0.68 -9.61
C THR A 268 -13.50 0.48 -8.65
N LEU A 269 -13.72 0.20 -7.36
CA LEU A 269 -13.80 1.22 -6.32
C LEU A 269 -12.52 2.07 -6.30
N ALA A 270 -11.34 1.45 -6.29
CA ALA A 270 -10.06 2.14 -6.34
C ALA A 270 -9.92 3.02 -7.59
N ASN A 271 -10.32 2.53 -8.77
CA ASN A 271 -10.26 3.30 -10.02
C ASN A 271 -11.17 4.53 -10.00
N ILE A 272 -12.40 4.39 -9.50
CA ILE A 272 -13.36 5.49 -9.36
C ILE A 272 -12.82 6.54 -8.41
N LEU A 273 -12.35 6.11 -7.23
CA LEU A 273 -11.78 7.00 -6.22
C LEU A 273 -10.55 7.73 -6.78
N ARG A 274 -9.65 7.03 -7.47
CA ARG A 274 -8.46 7.62 -8.11
C ARG A 274 -8.79 8.64 -9.19
N GLN A 275 -9.79 8.41 -10.03
CA GLN A 275 -10.14 9.32 -11.13
C GLN A 275 -10.83 10.61 -10.66
N LYS A 276 -11.42 10.58 -9.47
CA LYS A 276 -12.36 11.62 -9.01
C LYS A 276 -11.93 12.28 -7.70
N ASN A 277 -10.81 11.86 -7.11
CA ASN A 277 -10.26 12.45 -5.90
C ASN A 277 -8.73 12.50 -5.97
N ASP A 278 -8.17 13.68 -6.26
CA ASP A 278 -6.72 13.90 -6.39
C ASP A 278 -5.94 13.73 -5.06
N ARG A 279 -6.65 13.61 -3.93
CA ARG A 279 -6.07 13.28 -2.62
C ARG A 279 -5.95 11.77 -2.40
N LEU A 280 -6.79 10.98 -3.07
CA LEU A 280 -6.83 9.52 -2.95
C LEU A 280 -6.24 8.87 -4.20
N GLU A 281 -5.00 8.43 -4.08
CA GLU A 281 -4.51 7.36 -4.94
C GLU A 281 -4.87 6.02 -4.24
N LEU A 282 -5.28 4.99 -4.98
CA LEU A 282 -5.63 3.65 -4.45
C LEU A 282 -5.31 2.57 -5.49
N THR A 283 -4.82 1.42 -5.02
CA THR A 283 -4.25 0.29 -5.79
C THR A 283 -4.54 -0.92 -4.94
N PRO A 284 -5.39 -1.83 -5.40
CA PRO A 284 -5.66 -3.05 -4.68
C PRO A 284 -4.39 -3.88 -4.49
N TRP A 285 -4.30 -4.55 -3.36
CA TRP A 285 -3.22 -5.48 -3.07
C TRP A 285 -3.77 -6.73 -2.42
N ARG A 286 -3.07 -7.84 -2.62
CA ARG A 286 -3.46 -9.12 -2.07
C ARG A 286 -2.65 -9.37 -0.80
N SER A 287 -3.32 -9.20 0.34
CA SER A 287 -2.85 -9.70 1.64
C SER A 287 -3.79 -10.81 2.10
N GLY A 288 -3.24 -11.87 2.68
CA GLY A 288 -3.96 -13.09 3.03
C GLY A 288 -4.79 -12.95 4.30
N GLY A 289 -6.04 -13.42 4.26
CA GLY A 289 -6.91 -13.58 5.44
C GLY A 289 -6.80 -12.43 6.45
N SER A 290 -6.44 -12.77 7.68
CA SER A 290 -6.38 -11.82 8.80
C SER A 290 -5.13 -10.92 8.84
N ASP A 291 -4.11 -11.17 8.01
CA ASP A 291 -2.85 -10.40 8.00
C ASP A 291 -3.04 -8.94 7.60
N LYS A 292 -3.95 -8.67 6.66
CA LYS A 292 -4.28 -7.31 6.24
C LYS A 292 -4.69 -6.42 7.41
N LEU A 293 -5.38 -6.96 8.42
CA LEU A 293 -5.79 -6.18 9.60
C LEU A 293 -4.57 -5.86 10.49
N ARG A 294 -3.59 -6.75 10.56
CA ARG A 294 -2.29 -6.48 11.21
C ARG A 294 -1.52 -5.41 10.46
N GLU A 295 -1.51 -5.44 9.13
CA GLU A 295 -0.87 -4.41 8.31
C GLU A 295 -1.46 -3.01 8.55
N ILE A 296 -2.79 -2.88 8.63
CA ILE A 296 -3.44 -1.61 9.00
C ILE A 296 -3.03 -1.18 10.40
N ASN A 297 -3.14 -2.09 11.38
CA ASN A 297 -2.79 -1.80 12.77
C ASN A 297 -1.33 -1.35 12.94
N ASP A 298 -0.42 -1.93 12.17
CA ASP A 298 1.01 -1.62 12.24
C ASP A 298 1.39 -0.39 11.39
N GLY A 299 0.42 0.20 10.66
CA GLY A 299 0.64 1.35 9.77
C GLY A 299 1.35 1.00 8.46
N ARG A 300 1.31 -0.28 8.04
CA ARG A 300 1.87 -0.76 6.78
C ARG A 300 0.88 -0.73 5.61
N ALA A 301 -0.41 -0.54 5.90
CA ALA A 301 -1.47 -0.36 4.90
C ALA A 301 -2.42 0.77 5.31
N ALA A 302 -3.15 1.34 4.34
CA ALA A 302 -4.12 2.42 4.60
C ALA A 302 -5.54 1.91 4.83
N TYR A 303 -6.04 1.08 3.92
CA TYR A 303 -7.40 0.57 3.97
C TYR A 303 -7.41 -0.95 3.80
N ALA A 304 -8.32 -1.64 4.47
CA ALA A 304 -8.55 -3.05 4.22
C ALA A 304 -10.05 -3.33 4.21
N THR A 305 -10.44 -4.38 3.51
CA THR A 305 -11.76 -4.95 3.76
C THR A 305 -11.73 -5.74 5.06
N ALA A 306 -12.85 -5.83 5.77
CA ALA A 306 -13.01 -6.73 6.91
C ALA A 306 -14.44 -7.23 6.94
N VAL A 307 -14.66 -8.45 7.40
CA VAL A 307 -16.03 -8.93 7.68
C VAL A 307 -16.38 -8.54 9.12
N GLY A 308 -17.57 -7.99 9.35
CA GLY A 308 -18.00 -7.57 10.69
C GLY A 308 -17.80 -8.65 11.76
N SER A 309 -18.10 -9.90 11.39
CA SER A 309 -18.00 -11.11 12.21
C SER A 309 -16.62 -11.38 12.82
N VAL A 310 -15.55 -10.75 12.32
CA VAL A 310 -14.19 -10.91 12.85
C VAL A 310 -13.72 -9.74 13.69
N LEU A 311 -14.37 -8.57 13.61
CA LEU A 311 -13.87 -7.34 14.24
C LEU A 311 -13.89 -7.40 15.77
N ASN A 312 -14.81 -8.15 16.36
CA ASN A 312 -14.80 -8.37 17.81
C ASN A 312 -13.66 -9.31 18.25
N ASP A 313 -13.31 -10.31 17.45
CA ASP A 313 -12.16 -11.18 17.72
C ASP A 313 -10.87 -10.37 17.65
N VAL A 314 -10.78 -9.46 16.68
CA VAL A 314 -9.67 -8.53 16.53
C VAL A 314 -9.47 -7.67 17.77
N ARG A 315 -10.56 -7.08 18.30
CA ARG A 315 -10.49 -6.24 19.51
C ARG A 315 -10.20 -7.05 20.78
N ARG A 316 -10.56 -8.34 20.79
CA ARG A 316 -10.36 -9.24 21.94
C ARG A 316 -9.06 -10.04 21.89
N GLY A 317 -8.35 -10.05 20.76
CA GLY A 317 -7.16 -10.89 20.58
C GLY A 317 -7.48 -12.39 20.55
N VAL A 318 -8.58 -12.77 19.89
CA VAL A 318 -8.97 -14.17 19.70
C VAL A 318 -8.39 -14.66 18.37
N ALA A 319 -8.01 -15.94 18.30
CA ALA A 319 -7.47 -16.56 17.10
C ALA A 319 -8.30 -16.20 15.84
N PRO A 320 -7.64 -15.85 14.71
CA PRO A 320 -6.20 -15.96 14.44
C PRO A 320 -5.33 -14.78 14.93
N PHE A 321 -5.89 -13.87 15.74
CA PHE A 321 -5.15 -12.73 16.30
C PHE A 321 -4.51 -13.11 17.64
N PRO A 322 -3.18 -13.12 17.77
CA PRO A 322 -2.52 -13.50 19.03
C PRO A 322 -2.61 -12.40 20.10
N ARG A 323 -2.97 -11.18 19.71
CA ARG A 323 -3.14 -10.01 20.56
C ARG A 323 -4.22 -9.08 19.99
N PRO A 324 -4.86 -8.24 20.82
CA PRO A 324 -5.76 -7.20 20.34
C PRO A 324 -5.11 -6.29 19.29
N LEU A 325 -5.86 -5.89 18.26
CA LEU A 325 -5.48 -4.80 17.35
C LEU A 325 -6.28 -3.55 17.68
N GLU A 326 -5.67 -2.64 18.43
CA GLU A 326 -6.36 -1.50 19.06
C GLU A 326 -6.54 -0.31 18.11
N ARG A 327 -5.65 -0.18 17.12
CA ARG A 327 -5.59 1.00 16.24
C ARG A 327 -6.61 0.97 15.10
N LEU A 328 -7.36 -0.13 14.93
CA LEU A 328 -8.33 -0.21 13.83
C LEU A 328 -9.55 0.67 14.07
N ARG A 329 -10.06 1.27 12.99
CA ARG A 329 -11.34 1.96 12.90
C ARG A 329 -12.11 1.52 11.66
N THR A 330 -13.43 1.46 11.76
CA THR A 330 -14.31 1.19 10.60
C THR A 330 -14.59 2.47 9.83
N VAL A 331 -14.76 2.37 8.51
CA VAL A 331 -14.94 3.51 7.60
C VAL A 331 -16.33 3.48 6.96
N THR A 332 -16.70 2.37 6.33
CA THR A 332 -18.04 2.20 5.73
C THR A 332 -18.35 0.72 5.54
N ALA A 333 -19.63 0.36 5.58
CA ALA A 333 -20.10 -0.94 5.09
C ALA A 333 -20.38 -0.86 3.59
N LEU A 334 -20.07 -1.95 2.87
CA LEU A 334 -20.15 -2.04 1.41
C LEU A 334 -21.16 -3.07 0.90
N VAL A 335 -21.22 -4.25 1.53
CA VAL A 335 -22.04 -5.37 1.03
C VAL A 335 -22.44 -6.25 2.23
N PRO A 336 -23.72 -6.60 2.41
CA PRO A 336 -24.11 -7.63 3.35
C PRO A 336 -23.71 -9.01 2.81
N LEU A 337 -22.94 -9.77 3.58
CA LEU A 337 -22.52 -11.13 3.22
C LEU A 337 -23.36 -12.13 4.01
N GLN A 338 -24.15 -12.93 3.31
CA GLN A 338 -24.97 -13.98 3.90
C GLN A 338 -24.21 -15.31 3.91
N LEU A 339 -24.36 -16.07 4.99
CA LEU A 339 -23.76 -17.40 5.11
C LEU A 339 -24.51 -18.39 4.21
N HIS A 340 -23.78 -18.97 3.28
CA HIS A 340 -24.24 -20.04 2.41
C HIS A 340 -23.61 -21.36 2.86
N ILE A 341 -24.44 -22.33 3.22
CA ILE A 341 -24.04 -23.72 3.43
C ILE A 341 -24.63 -24.52 2.28
N LEU A 342 -23.81 -24.88 1.29
CA LEU A 342 -24.21 -25.67 0.13
C LEU A 342 -23.99 -27.14 0.46
N VAL A 343 -25.03 -27.95 0.35
CA VAL A 343 -24.97 -29.41 0.57
C VAL A 343 -25.36 -30.09 -0.74
N ALA A 344 -24.67 -31.18 -1.09
CA ALA A 344 -25.00 -31.95 -2.29
C ALA A 344 -26.47 -32.40 -2.29
N ALA A 345 -27.17 -32.25 -3.42
CA ALA A 345 -28.63 -32.41 -3.48
C ALA A 345 -29.10 -33.87 -3.39
N ASP A 346 -28.19 -34.83 -3.61
CA ASP A 346 -28.39 -36.27 -3.46
C ASP A 346 -28.38 -36.72 -2.00
N LEU A 347 -27.96 -35.86 -1.07
CA LEU A 347 -27.98 -36.16 0.36
C LEU A 347 -29.35 -35.84 0.98
N PRO A 348 -29.83 -36.68 1.92
CA PRO A 348 -31.12 -36.49 2.57
C PRO A 348 -31.18 -35.15 3.31
N PRO A 349 -32.38 -34.59 3.58
CA PRO A 349 -32.55 -33.46 4.49
C PRO A 349 -31.82 -33.68 5.80
N MET A 350 -31.21 -32.62 6.33
CA MET A 350 -30.30 -32.72 7.47
C MET A 350 -30.32 -31.43 8.28
N SER A 351 -29.89 -31.50 9.54
CA SER A 351 -29.65 -30.38 10.44
C SER A 351 -28.26 -29.78 10.25
N PHE A 352 -27.97 -28.65 10.89
CA PHE A 352 -26.60 -28.14 10.97
C PHE A 352 -25.67 -29.14 11.67
N ALA A 353 -26.15 -29.83 12.71
CA ALA A 353 -25.34 -30.78 13.46
C ALA A 353 -24.92 -32.01 12.64
N ASP A 354 -25.76 -32.42 11.69
CA ASP A 354 -25.47 -33.55 10.78
C ASP A 354 -24.31 -33.28 9.83
N LEU A 355 -23.91 -32.02 9.62
CA LEU A 355 -22.73 -31.67 8.83
C LEU A 355 -21.45 -32.33 9.36
N ALA A 356 -21.38 -32.64 10.66
CA ALA A 356 -20.24 -33.33 11.26
C ALA A 356 -20.05 -34.78 10.74
N ARG A 357 -21.07 -35.37 10.11
CA ARG A 357 -20.98 -36.68 9.44
C ARG A 357 -20.48 -36.59 7.99
N LEU A 358 -20.29 -35.38 7.48
CA LEU A 358 -19.99 -35.10 6.08
C LEU A 358 -18.55 -34.60 5.90
N ARG A 359 -18.09 -34.61 4.64
CA ARG A 359 -16.85 -33.95 4.24
C ARG A 359 -17.13 -32.49 3.89
N VAL A 360 -16.86 -31.59 4.82
CA VAL A 360 -17.22 -30.17 4.73
C VAL A 360 -15.97 -29.33 4.54
N SER A 361 -16.03 -28.33 3.67
CA SER A 361 -14.99 -27.29 3.60
C SER A 361 -15.54 -25.91 3.96
N PRO A 362 -15.07 -25.31 5.06
CA PRO A 362 -15.49 -23.95 5.44
C PRO A 362 -14.62 -22.83 4.87
N GLY A 363 -13.69 -23.18 3.96
CA GLY A 363 -12.68 -22.27 3.44
C GLY A 363 -11.37 -22.32 4.22
N GLU A 364 -10.48 -21.37 3.92
CA GLU A 364 -9.17 -21.23 4.58
C GLU A 364 -9.33 -20.90 6.08
N ARG A 365 -8.50 -21.50 6.94
CA ARG A 365 -8.63 -21.43 8.39
C ARG A 365 -8.62 -20.01 8.95
N ASP A 366 -7.79 -19.13 8.39
CA ASP A 366 -7.58 -17.77 8.90
C ASP A 366 -8.60 -16.74 8.36
N TYR A 367 -9.67 -17.22 7.72
CA TYR A 367 -10.68 -16.39 7.08
C TYR A 367 -11.98 -16.32 7.90
N ALA A 368 -12.70 -15.22 7.72
CA ALA A 368 -13.96 -14.95 8.42
C ALA A 368 -14.98 -16.09 8.31
N THR A 369 -15.08 -16.75 7.15
CA THR A 369 -16.00 -17.88 6.93
C THR A 369 -15.69 -19.06 7.85
N ALA A 370 -14.42 -19.46 7.94
CA ALA A 370 -13.99 -20.58 8.78
C ALA A 370 -14.18 -20.25 10.27
N GLY A 371 -13.78 -19.05 10.69
CA GLY A 371 -14.02 -18.58 12.07
C GLY A 371 -15.51 -18.57 12.44
N LEU A 372 -16.37 -18.09 11.54
CA LEU A 372 -17.83 -18.11 11.76
C LEU A 372 -18.38 -19.54 11.83
N TYR A 373 -17.95 -20.43 10.93
CA TYR A 373 -18.40 -21.82 10.94
C TYR A 373 -18.00 -22.56 12.23
N LEU A 374 -16.76 -22.37 12.69
CA LEU A 374 -16.27 -22.95 13.94
C LEU A 374 -17.06 -22.45 15.17
N ARG A 375 -17.47 -21.18 15.18
CA ARG A 375 -18.35 -20.66 16.24
C ARG A 375 -19.74 -21.28 16.19
N LEU A 376 -20.34 -21.40 15.00
CA LEU A 376 -21.64 -22.06 14.85
C LEU A 376 -21.56 -23.53 15.30
N MET A 377 -20.47 -24.24 15.00
CA MET A 377 -20.22 -25.56 15.55
C MET A 377 -20.19 -25.56 17.07
N ALA A 378 -19.45 -24.65 17.68
CA ALA A 378 -19.36 -24.56 19.14
C ALA A 378 -20.74 -24.28 19.78
N GLU A 379 -21.57 -23.42 19.18
CA GLU A 379 -22.96 -23.20 19.62
C GLU A 379 -23.82 -24.46 19.48
N ALA A 380 -23.61 -25.23 18.42
CA ALA A 380 -24.30 -26.50 18.19
C ALA A 380 -23.74 -27.67 19.03
N GLY A 381 -22.81 -27.41 19.97
CA GLY A 381 -22.17 -28.44 20.79
C GLY A 381 -21.17 -29.32 20.03
N LEU A 382 -20.70 -28.87 18.88
CA LEU A 382 -19.72 -29.54 18.02
C LEU A 382 -18.35 -28.89 18.12
N ASN A 383 -17.31 -29.68 17.80
CA ASN A 383 -15.94 -29.20 17.62
C ASN A 383 -15.27 -30.00 16.49
N GLU A 384 -14.02 -29.69 16.15
CA GLU A 384 -13.33 -30.38 15.05
C GLU A 384 -13.23 -31.90 15.27
N THR A 385 -13.07 -32.36 16.52
CA THR A 385 -13.04 -33.80 16.85
C THR A 385 -14.39 -34.50 16.67
N SER A 386 -15.49 -33.75 16.61
CA SER A 386 -16.82 -34.30 16.32
C SER A 386 -16.86 -34.94 14.93
N PHE A 387 -16.11 -34.41 13.95
CA PHE A 387 -16.06 -34.99 12.61
C PHE A 387 -15.43 -36.38 12.62
N GLU A 388 -14.29 -36.54 13.28
CA GLU A 388 -13.61 -37.84 13.40
C GLU A 388 -14.50 -38.89 14.08
N LYS A 389 -15.19 -38.50 15.17
CA LYS A 389 -16.10 -39.37 15.91
C LYS A 389 -17.33 -39.81 15.09
N LEU A 390 -17.77 -38.96 14.17
CA LEU A 390 -18.98 -39.17 13.37
C LEU A 390 -18.70 -39.66 11.94
N GLY A 391 -17.42 -39.88 11.60
CA GLY A 391 -16.99 -40.38 10.29
C GLY A 391 -16.98 -39.33 9.17
N GLY A 392 -17.05 -38.04 9.50
CA GLY A 392 -16.92 -36.93 8.56
C GLY A 392 -15.50 -36.37 8.45
N GLY A 393 -15.37 -35.19 7.87
CA GLY A 393 -14.11 -34.43 7.87
C GLY A 393 -14.30 -32.93 7.63
N CYS A 394 -13.53 -32.11 8.35
CA CYS A 394 -13.50 -30.65 8.17
C CYS A 394 -12.20 -30.25 7.45
N PHE A 395 -12.33 -29.78 6.21
CA PHE A 395 -11.20 -29.51 5.32
C PHE A 395 -11.04 -28.01 5.05
N PHE A 396 -10.03 -27.40 5.66
CA PHE A 396 -9.70 -25.98 5.46
C PHE A 396 -8.94 -25.80 4.15
N LEU A 397 -9.67 -25.46 3.08
CA LEU A 397 -9.16 -25.42 1.72
C LEU A 397 -9.48 -24.08 1.07
N ASP A 398 -8.65 -23.67 0.11
CA ASP A 398 -8.97 -22.52 -0.73
C ASP A 398 -10.20 -22.84 -1.61
N TYR A 399 -10.95 -21.80 -1.98
CA TYR A 399 -12.22 -22.00 -2.67
C TYR A 399 -12.09 -22.74 -4.00
N ARG A 400 -10.97 -22.63 -4.74
CA ARG A 400 -10.83 -23.34 -6.03
C ARG A 400 -10.75 -24.83 -5.78
N GLU A 401 -9.95 -25.23 -4.79
CA GLU A 401 -9.84 -26.63 -4.41
C GLU A 401 -11.14 -27.15 -3.78
N SER A 402 -11.79 -26.41 -2.88
CA SER A 402 -13.07 -26.83 -2.30
C SER A 402 -14.13 -27.03 -3.38
N ASN A 403 -14.25 -26.12 -4.34
CA ASN A 403 -15.22 -26.28 -5.44
C ASN A 403 -14.86 -27.47 -6.34
N ARG A 404 -13.58 -27.67 -6.66
CA ARG A 404 -13.13 -28.81 -7.47
C ARG A 404 -13.44 -30.14 -6.79
N LEU A 405 -13.15 -30.28 -5.50
CA LEU A 405 -13.44 -31.50 -4.74
C LEU A 405 -14.95 -31.72 -4.57
N PHE A 406 -15.73 -30.65 -4.39
CA PHE A 406 -17.19 -30.74 -4.37
C PHE A 406 -17.73 -31.21 -5.73
N GLU A 407 -17.26 -30.66 -6.84
CA GLU A 407 -17.63 -31.11 -8.20
C GLU A 407 -17.31 -32.60 -8.41
N GLN A 408 -16.21 -33.09 -7.86
CA GLN A 408 -15.75 -34.48 -7.97
C GLN A 408 -16.44 -35.47 -7.02
N GLY A 409 -17.38 -35.04 -6.18
CA GLY A 409 -17.97 -35.94 -5.18
C GLY A 409 -17.03 -36.25 -3.99
N ARG A 410 -15.93 -35.50 -3.84
CA ARG A 410 -14.92 -35.69 -2.77
C ARG A 410 -15.17 -34.81 -1.54
N LEU A 411 -15.98 -33.76 -1.69
CA LEU A 411 -16.59 -33.02 -0.59
C LEU A 411 -18.10 -33.09 -0.71
N ASP A 412 -18.80 -33.03 0.41
CA ASP A 412 -20.26 -33.15 0.50
C ASP A 412 -20.94 -31.80 0.77
N ALA A 413 -20.22 -30.86 1.40
CA ALA A 413 -20.71 -29.52 1.64
C ALA A 413 -19.62 -28.44 1.57
N LEU A 414 -20.05 -27.23 1.24
CA LEU A 414 -19.23 -26.01 1.18
C LEU A 414 -19.86 -24.92 2.04
N VAL A 415 -19.04 -24.21 2.81
CA VAL A 415 -19.48 -23.02 3.56
C VAL A 415 -18.82 -21.77 3.01
N SER A 416 -19.57 -20.68 2.93
CA SER A 416 -19.07 -19.42 2.38
C SER A 416 -19.90 -18.22 2.82
N LEU A 417 -19.28 -17.03 2.88
CA LEU A 417 -19.96 -15.75 3.06
C LEU A 417 -19.98 -14.98 1.75
N ASN A 418 -21.17 -14.73 1.19
CA ASN A 418 -21.32 -14.02 -0.08
C ASN A 418 -22.64 -13.24 -0.13
N ALA A 419 -22.72 -12.24 -1.00
CA ALA A 419 -24.00 -11.66 -1.39
C ALA A 419 -24.70 -12.55 -2.45
N PRO A 420 -25.98 -12.91 -2.28
CA PRO A 420 -26.74 -13.57 -3.33
C PRO A 420 -27.24 -12.56 -4.39
N PRO A 421 -27.43 -12.99 -5.65
CA PRO A 421 -26.96 -14.24 -6.22
C PRO A 421 -25.45 -14.21 -6.50
N HIS A 422 -24.71 -15.25 -6.14
CA HIS A 422 -23.29 -15.34 -6.49
C HIS A 422 -23.07 -16.14 -7.81
N PRO A 423 -22.42 -15.57 -8.85
CA PRO A 423 -22.28 -16.21 -10.18
C PRO A 423 -21.58 -17.58 -10.16
N ARG A 424 -20.65 -17.77 -9.21
CA ARG A 424 -19.94 -19.05 -9.03
C ARG A 424 -20.90 -20.20 -8.76
N TYR A 425 -21.94 -20.00 -7.96
CA TYR A 425 -22.86 -21.07 -7.59
C TYR A 425 -23.85 -21.41 -8.71
N HIS A 426 -24.13 -20.47 -9.62
CA HIS A 426 -24.83 -20.78 -10.87
C HIS A 426 -24.03 -21.76 -11.74
N LYS A 427 -22.71 -21.56 -11.85
CA LYS A 427 -21.82 -22.46 -12.59
C LYS A 427 -21.68 -23.80 -11.87
N LEU A 428 -21.51 -23.79 -10.54
CA LEU A 428 -21.37 -24.99 -9.72
C LEU A 428 -22.63 -25.88 -9.81
N ALA A 429 -23.83 -25.29 -9.72
CA ALA A 429 -25.11 -26.01 -9.78
C ALA A 429 -25.32 -26.79 -11.09
N ARG A 430 -24.65 -26.39 -12.18
CA ARG A 430 -24.68 -27.10 -13.48
C ARG A 430 -23.78 -28.35 -13.49
N LYS A 431 -22.73 -28.36 -12.69
CA LYS A 431 -21.77 -29.48 -12.60
C LYS A 431 -22.15 -30.49 -11.53
N ARG A 432 -22.55 -30.00 -10.34
CA ARG A 432 -23.10 -30.84 -9.27
C ARG A 432 -24.28 -30.12 -8.60
N PRO A 433 -25.49 -30.69 -8.66
CA PRO A 433 -26.65 -30.21 -7.92
C PRO A 433 -26.36 -30.04 -6.42
N PHE A 434 -26.78 -28.91 -5.86
CA PHE A 434 -26.74 -28.67 -4.42
C PHE A 434 -28.07 -28.05 -3.94
N ARG A 435 -28.30 -28.12 -2.63
CA ARG A 435 -29.33 -27.39 -1.89
C ARG A 435 -28.66 -26.53 -0.82
N LEU A 436 -29.28 -25.42 -0.46
CA LEU A 436 -28.83 -24.61 0.66
C LEU A 436 -29.40 -25.17 1.96
N LEU A 437 -28.58 -25.29 2.99
CA LEU A 437 -29.00 -25.68 4.32
C LEU A 437 -29.46 -24.43 5.09
N ALA A 438 -30.70 -24.45 5.58
CA ALA A 438 -31.20 -23.43 6.50
C ALA A 438 -30.68 -23.69 7.91
N LEU A 439 -30.33 -22.62 8.64
CA LEU A 439 -29.97 -22.70 10.05
C LEU A 439 -31.22 -22.72 10.93
N GLU A 440 -31.17 -23.52 11.99
CA GLU A 440 -32.18 -23.60 13.02
C GLU A 440 -32.32 -22.27 13.79
N ASP A 441 -33.54 -21.96 14.26
CA ASP A 441 -33.87 -20.66 14.84
C ASP A 441 -33.12 -20.38 16.15
N ASP A 442 -32.97 -21.40 16.98
CA ASP A 442 -32.24 -21.39 18.24
C ASP A 442 -30.74 -21.18 18.02
N LEU A 443 -30.16 -21.84 17.01
CA LEU A 443 -28.76 -21.65 16.63
C LEU A 443 -28.50 -20.21 16.14
N VAL A 444 -29.38 -19.67 15.30
CA VAL A 444 -29.31 -18.27 14.84
C VAL A 444 -29.45 -17.31 16.02
N ALA A 445 -30.42 -17.54 16.91
CA ALA A 445 -30.62 -16.69 18.09
C ALA A 445 -29.41 -16.71 19.03
N ALA A 446 -28.83 -17.89 19.28
CA ALA A 446 -27.67 -18.06 20.15
C ALA A 446 -26.43 -17.31 19.63
N ILE A 447 -26.10 -17.47 18.34
CA ILE A 447 -24.90 -16.85 17.77
C ILE A 447 -25.04 -15.32 17.64
N VAL A 448 -26.23 -14.82 17.29
CA VAL A 448 -26.48 -13.37 17.18
C VAL A 448 -26.42 -12.71 18.56
N LYS A 449 -26.96 -13.35 19.59
CA LYS A 449 -26.96 -12.84 20.97
C LYS A 449 -25.54 -12.63 21.53
N LYS A 450 -24.55 -13.43 21.12
CA LYS A 450 -23.16 -13.31 21.60
C LYS A 450 -22.45 -12.04 21.13
N GLY A 451 -23.00 -11.32 20.15
CA GLY A 451 -22.48 -10.03 19.71
C GLY A 451 -21.14 -10.15 18.99
N SER A 452 -21.17 -10.05 17.67
CA SER A 452 -19.96 -10.11 16.85
C SER A 452 -20.08 -9.42 15.50
N GLY A 453 -21.06 -8.53 15.28
CA GLY A 453 -21.33 -8.01 13.94
C GLY A 453 -22.05 -9.02 13.04
N LEU A 454 -22.88 -9.88 13.66
CA LEU A 454 -23.78 -10.81 13.00
C LEU A 454 -25.22 -10.36 13.19
N ALA A 455 -26.02 -10.51 12.14
CA ALA A 455 -27.46 -10.31 12.18
C ALA A 455 -28.19 -11.53 11.59
N ARG A 456 -29.45 -11.71 11.99
CA ARG A 456 -30.34 -12.67 11.35
C ARG A 456 -30.56 -12.25 9.89
N SER A 457 -30.57 -13.22 8.99
CA SER A 457 -30.80 -12.97 7.56
C SER A 457 -31.54 -14.11 6.88
N VAL A 458 -32.03 -13.85 5.68
CA VAL A 458 -32.73 -14.81 4.83
C VAL A 458 -32.23 -14.67 3.40
N ILE A 459 -31.78 -15.78 2.81
CA ILE A 459 -31.52 -15.84 1.36
C ILE A 459 -32.87 -16.01 0.66
N ALA A 460 -33.28 -15.01 -0.13
CA ALA A 460 -34.55 -15.01 -0.84
C ALA A 460 -34.65 -16.16 -1.87
N PRO A 461 -35.86 -16.64 -2.19
CA PRO A 461 -36.07 -17.66 -3.22
C PRO A 461 -35.62 -17.20 -4.61
N GLY A 462 -35.26 -18.16 -5.47
CA GLY A 462 -34.96 -17.92 -6.88
C GLY A 462 -33.52 -17.46 -7.19
N HIS A 463 -32.64 -17.36 -6.21
CA HIS A 463 -31.25 -16.96 -6.44
C HIS A 463 -30.39 -18.07 -7.06
N TYR A 464 -30.75 -19.33 -6.88
CA TYR A 464 -29.99 -20.48 -7.38
C TYR A 464 -30.90 -21.56 -7.98
N PRO A 465 -30.40 -22.39 -8.91
CA PRO A 465 -31.21 -23.46 -9.51
C PRO A 465 -31.83 -24.38 -8.45
N ARG A 466 -33.14 -24.61 -8.55
CA ARG A 466 -33.96 -25.43 -7.62
C ARG A 466 -34.12 -24.86 -6.20
N GLN A 467 -33.68 -23.64 -5.92
CA GLN A 467 -33.93 -22.98 -4.65
C GLN A 467 -35.24 -22.16 -4.73
N THR A 468 -36.36 -22.79 -4.38
CA THR A 468 -37.70 -22.18 -4.44
C THR A 468 -38.18 -21.60 -3.11
N GLU A 469 -37.58 -22.02 -2.00
CA GLU A 469 -37.94 -21.58 -0.65
C GLU A 469 -36.90 -20.61 -0.08
N PRO A 470 -37.31 -19.66 0.79
CA PRO A 470 -36.37 -18.83 1.55
C PRO A 470 -35.50 -19.69 2.48
N VAL A 471 -34.24 -19.29 2.67
CA VAL A 471 -33.28 -20.02 3.52
C VAL A 471 -32.84 -19.13 4.67
N GLN A 472 -33.24 -19.50 5.89
CA GLN A 472 -32.81 -18.81 7.11
C GLN A 472 -31.32 -18.99 7.34
N THR A 473 -30.63 -17.90 7.65
CA THR A 473 -29.19 -17.88 7.87
C THR A 473 -28.78 -16.67 8.73
N VAL A 474 -27.47 -16.40 8.82
CA VAL A 474 -26.90 -15.18 9.38
C VAL A 474 -26.19 -14.37 8.30
N GLU A 475 -26.06 -13.08 8.53
CA GLU A 475 -25.26 -12.18 7.71
C GLU A 475 -24.25 -11.39 8.52
N SER A 476 -23.23 -10.90 7.82
CA SER A 476 -22.26 -9.95 8.36
C SER A 476 -21.84 -8.95 7.27
N PRO A 477 -21.67 -7.66 7.57
CA PRO A 477 -21.26 -6.69 6.57
C PRO A 477 -19.79 -6.89 6.16
N LEU A 478 -19.51 -6.68 4.87
CA LEU A 478 -18.17 -6.36 4.39
C LEU A 478 -17.92 -4.87 4.63
N LEU A 479 -16.95 -4.55 5.47
CA LEU A 479 -16.56 -3.22 5.88
C LEU A 479 -15.25 -2.81 5.22
N ILE A 480 -15.04 -1.50 5.08
CA ILE A 480 -13.71 -0.90 4.94
C ILE A 480 -13.24 -0.49 6.33
N VAL A 481 -11.98 -0.78 6.64
CA VAL A 481 -11.29 -0.39 7.88
C VAL A 481 -10.02 0.39 7.57
N THR A 482 -9.60 1.23 8.51
CA THR A 482 -8.38 2.07 8.47
C THR A 482 -7.73 2.11 9.86
N ALA A 483 -6.56 2.74 9.98
CA ALA A 483 -5.95 3.08 11.26
C ALA A 483 -6.60 4.33 11.89
N GLU A 484 -6.51 4.45 13.21
CA GLU A 484 -7.11 5.56 13.98
C GLU A 484 -6.47 6.93 13.74
N ASP A 485 -5.20 6.96 13.36
CA ASP A 485 -4.41 8.16 13.09
C ASP A 485 -4.49 8.59 11.62
N ARG A 486 -5.43 8.02 10.86
CA ARG A 486 -5.69 8.43 9.49
C ARG A 486 -6.30 9.83 9.47
N ASP A 487 -5.88 10.65 8.52
CA ASP A 487 -6.40 12.00 8.37
C ASP A 487 -7.93 12.00 8.23
N GLU A 488 -8.62 12.78 9.07
CA GLU A 488 -10.09 12.80 9.12
C GLU A 488 -10.71 13.31 7.83
N ASP A 489 -10.10 14.32 7.20
CA ASP A 489 -10.58 14.88 5.94
C ASP A 489 -10.40 13.89 4.79
N GLU A 490 -9.30 13.14 4.79
CA GLU A 490 -9.08 12.04 3.84
C GLU A 490 -10.15 10.94 3.98
N VAL A 491 -10.44 10.49 5.20
CA VAL A 491 -11.46 9.45 5.44
C VAL A 491 -12.86 9.96 5.10
N TYR A 492 -13.18 11.22 5.43
CA TYR A 492 -14.43 11.86 5.01
C TYR A 492 -14.53 11.90 3.48
N ASP A 493 -13.46 12.31 2.80
CA ASP A 493 -13.38 12.37 1.34
C ASP A 493 -13.54 10.99 0.69
N PHE A 494 -13.01 9.94 1.32
CA PHE A 494 -13.21 8.55 0.91
C PHE A 494 -14.69 8.16 0.93
N VAL A 495 -15.37 8.33 2.08
CA VAL A 495 -16.78 7.93 2.21
C VAL A 495 -17.67 8.76 1.31
N ARG A 496 -17.38 10.06 1.17
CA ARG A 496 -18.08 10.95 0.24
C ARG A 496 -17.98 10.50 -1.20
N ALA A 497 -16.78 10.17 -1.66
CA ALA A 497 -16.56 9.71 -3.01
C ALA A 497 -17.20 8.34 -3.26
N ALA A 498 -17.06 7.38 -2.32
CA ALA A 498 -17.73 6.09 -2.40
C ALA A 498 -19.26 6.23 -2.47
N SER A 499 -19.85 7.09 -1.63
CA SER A 499 -21.29 7.35 -1.61
C SER A 499 -21.79 7.98 -2.92
N LYS A 500 -21.06 8.97 -3.44
CA LYS A 500 -21.39 9.66 -4.70
C LYS A 500 -21.46 8.69 -5.88
N HIS A 501 -20.64 7.65 -5.88
CA HIS A 501 -20.54 6.66 -6.97
C HIS A 501 -21.18 5.31 -6.61
N ALA A 502 -21.92 5.22 -5.50
CA ALA A 502 -22.62 4.01 -5.12
C ALA A 502 -23.57 3.47 -6.23
N PRO A 503 -24.32 4.30 -6.98
CA PRO A 503 -25.15 3.81 -8.09
C PRO A 503 -24.35 3.13 -9.21
N GLU A 504 -23.18 3.67 -9.57
CA GLU A 504 -22.30 3.07 -10.59
C GLU A 504 -21.78 1.70 -10.12
N LEU A 505 -21.38 1.61 -8.85
CA LEU A 505 -20.91 0.38 -8.24
C LEU A 505 -22.03 -0.67 -8.11
N ALA A 506 -23.24 -0.24 -7.76
CA ALA A 506 -24.43 -1.09 -7.69
C ALA A 506 -24.84 -1.65 -9.07
N ALA A 507 -24.66 -0.87 -10.15
CA ALA A 507 -24.93 -1.35 -11.51
C ALA A 507 -24.03 -2.54 -11.91
N MET A 508 -22.80 -2.63 -11.38
CA MET A 508 -21.89 -3.75 -11.60
C MET A 508 -22.12 -4.90 -10.60
N LYS A 509 -22.40 -4.56 -9.34
CA LYS A 509 -22.66 -5.52 -8.27
C LYS A 509 -23.88 -5.06 -7.48
N PRO A 510 -25.09 -5.59 -7.75
CA PRO A 510 -26.35 -5.10 -7.18
C PRO A 510 -26.41 -5.04 -5.66
N ALA A 511 -25.63 -5.89 -4.97
CA ALA A 511 -25.56 -5.91 -3.51
C ALA A 511 -24.59 -4.86 -2.91
N PHE A 512 -24.00 -3.99 -3.73
CA PHE A 512 -23.13 -2.92 -3.27
C PHE A 512 -23.98 -1.75 -2.74
N GLU A 513 -23.67 -1.34 -1.52
CA GLU A 513 -24.26 -0.21 -0.80
C GLU A 513 -23.16 0.57 -0.07
N VAL A 514 -23.47 1.78 0.40
CA VAL A 514 -22.57 2.56 1.28
C VAL A 514 -23.38 2.93 2.51
N ARG A 515 -23.01 2.38 3.67
CA ARG A 515 -23.76 2.52 4.92
C ARG A 515 -22.84 2.79 6.10
N SER A 516 -23.40 3.46 7.10
CA SER A 516 -22.74 3.66 8.40
C SER A 516 -22.33 2.30 8.99
N PRO A 517 -21.07 2.12 9.42
CA PRO A 517 -20.63 0.90 10.09
C PRO A 517 -21.47 0.59 11.33
N ASP A 518 -21.83 1.60 12.12
CA ASP A 518 -22.60 1.43 13.36
C ASP A 518 -24.00 0.84 13.07
N ALA A 519 -24.61 1.24 11.96
CA ALA A 519 -25.91 0.73 11.52
C ALA A 519 -25.82 -0.65 10.85
N ALA A 520 -24.69 -0.96 10.20
CA ALA A 520 -24.51 -2.20 9.44
C ALA A 520 -23.91 -3.34 10.27
N CYS A 521 -23.19 -3.03 11.34
CA CYS A 521 -22.43 -3.99 12.15
C CYS A 521 -22.81 -3.89 13.64
N PRO A 522 -24.02 -4.36 14.03
CA PRO A 522 -24.50 -4.24 15.39
C PRO A 522 -23.59 -5.01 16.37
N GLY A 523 -23.23 -4.35 17.47
CA GLY A 523 -22.36 -4.93 18.51
C GLY A 523 -20.88 -5.03 18.11
N CYS A 524 -20.46 -4.36 17.04
CA CYS A 524 -19.05 -4.22 16.67
C CYS A 524 -18.27 -3.41 17.71
N LEU A 525 -17.16 -3.94 18.20
CA LEU A 525 -16.28 -3.28 19.17
C LEU A 525 -15.23 -2.36 18.52
N VAL A 526 -15.08 -2.44 17.19
CA VAL A 526 -14.19 -1.54 16.44
C VAL A 526 -14.99 -0.30 16.06
N GLU A 527 -14.63 0.82 16.67
CA GLU A 527 -15.31 2.12 16.49
C GLU A 527 -15.22 2.64 15.05
N THR A 528 -16.20 3.46 14.67
CA THR A 528 -16.18 4.21 13.41
C THR A 528 -15.15 5.35 13.47
N HIS A 529 -14.37 5.52 12.40
CA HIS A 529 -13.37 6.58 12.29
C HIS A 529 -14.03 7.98 12.36
N PRO A 530 -13.45 8.98 13.06
CA PRO A 530 -14.08 10.30 13.21
C PRO A 530 -14.49 10.96 11.89
N GLY A 531 -13.62 10.93 10.86
CA GLY A 531 -13.94 11.42 9.52
C GLY A 531 -15.14 10.73 8.85
N ALA A 532 -15.31 9.43 9.06
CA ALA A 532 -16.46 8.67 8.55
C ALA A 532 -17.73 8.97 9.36
N ALA A 533 -17.62 9.02 10.69
CA ALA A 533 -18.72 9.38 11.58
C ALA A 533 -19.27 10.77 11.25
N ARG A 534 -18.38 11.74 10.98
CA ARG A 534 -18.74 13.09 10.51
C ARG A 534 -19.57 13.04 9.24
N PHE A 535 -19.16 12.24 8.24
CA PHE A 535 -19.89 12.10 6.98
C PHE A 535 -21.31 11.53 7.17
N PHE A 536 -21.45 10.44 7.93
CA PHE A 536 -22.76 9.81 8.12
C PHE A 536 -23.71 10.68 8.97
N ALA A 537 -23.20 11.37 9.99
CA ALA A 537 -23.99 12.30 10.79
C ALA A 537 -24.56 13.48 9.95
N GLU A 538 -23.82 13.97 8.95
CA GLU A 538 -24.32 14.98 8.01
C GLU A 538 -25.44 14.45 7.11
N GLY A 539 -25.33 13.19 6.67
CA GLY A 539 -26.33 12.53 5.82
C GLY A 539 -27.66 12.30 6.54
N ASP A 540 -27.62 11.88 7.81
CA ASP A 540 -28.83 11.62 8.58
C ASP A 540 -29.60 12.92 8.91
N ARG A 541 -28.89 14.01 9.22
CA ARG A 541 -29.50 15.34 9.37
C ARG A 541 -30.20 15.87 8.11
N ARG A 542 -29.76 15.46 6.92
CA ARG A 542 -30.42 15.82 5.65
C ARG A 542 -31.70 15.02 5.43
N ARG A 543 -31.74 13.76 5.89
CA ARG A 543 -32.94 12.89 5.82
C ARG A 543 -34.02 13.30 6.81
N ASP A 544 -33.66 13.79 7.99
CA ASP A 544 -34.62 14.28 9.00
C ASP A 544 -35.27 15.64 8.65
N ARG A 545 -34.74 16.34 7.63
CA ARG A 545 -35.22 17.66 7.17
C ARG A 545 -35.99 17.62 5.85
N SER A 546 -36.09 16.45 5.21
CA SER A 546 -36.81 16.18 3.96
C SER A 546 -38.02 15.33 4.24
#